data_AF-X6MYZ6-F1
#
_entry.id   AF-X6MYZ6-F1
#
_cell.length_a   1.000
_cell.length_b   1.000
_cell.length_c   1.000
_cell.angle_alpha   90.00
_cell.angle_beta   90.00
_cell.angle_gamma   90.00
#
_symmetry.space_group_name_H-M   'P 1'
#
loop_
_entity.id
_entity.type
_entity.pdbx_description
1 polymer ?
#
loop_
_entity_poly.entity_id
_entity_poly.type
_entity_poly.pdbx_seq_one_letter_code
_entity_poly.pdbx_strand_id
1 'polypeptide(L)'
;MAKDKQKLDHETLEENRESIRYLVSFLKKLLKPECVEVTKMNLENVAIVFAPTILMCPNDDPTLLMQNSKFEKDFVIQMITNLRV
;
A
#
# COMPACT_ATOMS: atom_id res chain seq x y z
N MET A 1 -2.59 12.19 -22.15
CA MET A 1 -2.94 13.08 -21.03
C MET A 1 -1.89 12.87 -19.96
N ALA A 2 -0.79 13.62 -20.02
CA ALA A 2 0.25 13.57 -19.02
C ALA A 2 -0.35 14.14 -17.73
N LYS A 3 -0.63 13.28 -16.75
CA LYS A 3 -0.98 13.74 -15.40
C LYS A 3 0.20 14.59 -14.94
N ASP A 4 -0.07 15.86 -14.68
CA ASP A 4 0.85 16.75 -14.00
C ASP A 4 1.52 15.99 -12.87
N LYS A 5 2.85 15.87 -12.93
CA LYS A 5 3.65 15.44 -11.80
C LYS A 5 3.47 16.53 -10.75
N GLN A 6 2.43 16.39 -9.93
CA GLN A 6 2.18 17.24 -8.78
C GLN A 6 3.50 17.36 -8.02
N LYS A 7 4.06 18.56 -7.97
CA LYS A 7 5.27 18.83 -7.19
C LYS A 7 4.95 18.39 -5.76
N LEU A 8 5.72 17.43 -5.26
CA LEU A 8 5.62 16.94 -3.91
C LEU A 8 6.14 18.04 -2.98
N ASP A 9 5.26 18.91 -2.51
CA ASP A 9 5.60 19.90 -1.48
C ASP A 9 5.68 19.22 -0.09
N HIS A 10 6.40 19.87 0.83
CA HIS A 10 6.66 19.29 2.16
C HIS A 10 5.38 19.08 2.98
N GLU A 11 4.38 19.93 2.79
CA GLU A 11 3.11 19.87 3.53
C GLU A 11 2.28 18.65 3.11
N THR A 12 2.13 18.43 1.81
CA THR A 12 1.43 17.26 1.25
C THR A 12 2.14 15.95 1.62
N LEU A 13 3.47 15.97 1.82
CA LEU A 13 4.22 14.79 2.24
C LEU A 13 3.87 14.36 3.67
N GLU A 14 3.76 15.31 4.60
CA GLU A 14 3.41 15.01 6.00
C GLU A 14 1.97 14.49 6.13
N GLU A 15 1.02 15.07 5.39
CA GLU A 15 -0.37 14.59 5.36
C GLU A 15 -0.48 13.15 4.83
N ASN A 16 0.26 12.85 3.75
CA ASN A 16 0.33 11.49 3.21
C ASN A 16 0.96 10.52 4.21
N ARG A 17 2.00 10.95 4.92
CA ARG A 17 2.66 10.12 5.95
C ARG A 17 1.69 9.77 7.09
N GLU A 18 0.95 10.73 7.61
CA GLU A 18 -0.03 10.47 8.68
C GLU A 18 -1.20 9.61 8.19
N SER A 19 -1.68 9.83 6.97
CA SER A 19 -2.72 9.01 6.35
C SER A 19 -2.27 7.55 6.20
N ILE A 20 -1.05 7.32 5.72
CA ILE A 20 -0.47 5.98 5.60
C ILE A 20 -0.24 5.37 6.99
N ARG A 21 0.23 6.14 7.98
CA ARG A 21 0.41 5.64 9.36
C ARG A 21 -0.91 5.15 9.94
N TYR A 22 -1.98 5.94 9.80
CA TYR A 22 -3.31 5.56 10.26
C TYR A 22 -3.82 4.32 9.53
N LEU A 23 -3.71 4.29 8.20
CA LEU A 23 -4.11 3.16 7.38
C LEU A 23 -3.39 1.88 7.79
N VAL A 24 -2.07 1.91 7.95
CA VAL A 24 -1.27 0.75 8.38
C VAL A 24 -1.68 0.30 9.79
N SER A 25 -1.95 1.23 10.71
CA SER A 25 -2.48 0.90 12.04
C SER A 25 -3.82 0.18 11.98
N PHE A 26 -4.71 0.61 11.09
CA PHE A 26 -5.98 -0.08 10.85
C PHE A 26 -5.78 -1.47 10.21
N LEU A 27 -4.95 -1.59 9.18
CA LEU A 27 -4.69 -2.87 8.51
C LEU A 27 -4.10 -3.90 9.47
N LYS A 28 -3.20 -3.49 10.38
CA LYS A 28 -2.70 -4.36 11.45
C LYS A 28 -3.81 -4.89 12.36
N LYS A 29 -4.82 -4.07 12.68
CA LYS A 29 -5.99 -4.50 13.47
C LYS A 29 -6.88 -5.44 12.67
N LEU A 30 -7.09 -5.18 11.38
CA LEU A 30 -7.84 -6.04 10.47
C LEU A 30 -7.20 -7.42 10.29
N LEU A 31 -5.88 -7.49 10.37
CA LEU A 31 -5.09 -8.72 10.23
C LEU A 31 -4.94 -9.52 11.52
N LYS A 32 -5.59 -9.10 12.61
CA LYS A 32 -5.64 -9.92 13.83
C LYS A 32 -6.37 -11.24 13.55
N PRO A 33 -5.97 -12.36 14.21
CA PRO A 33 -6.53 -13.67 13.93
C PRO A 33 -8.06 -13.71 13.94
N GLU A 34 -8.70 -13.08 14.92
CA GLU A 34 -10.17 -13.02 15.05
C GLU A 34 -10.86 -12.34 13.86
N CYS A 35 -10.21 -11.35 13.24
CA CYS A 35 -10.73 -10.66 12.07
C CYS A 35 -10.46 -11.46 10.79
N VAL A 36 -9.29 -12.10 10.68
CA VAL A 36 -8.94 -12.95 9.54
C VAL A 36 -9.85 -14.17 9.47
N GLU A 37 -10.26 -14.73 10.61
CA GLU A 37 -11.21 -15.85 10.67
C GLU A 37 -12.58 -15.50 10.05
N VAL A 38 -13.05 -14.26 10.20
CA VAL A 38 -14.34 -13.82 9.64
C VAL A 38 -14.19 -13.31 8.21
N THR A 39 -13.23 -12.40 7.98
CA THR A 39 -13.04 -11.73 6.68
C THR A 39 -12.41 -12.61 5.62
N LYS A 40 -11.67 -13.65 6.04
CA LYS A 40 -10.84 -14.52 5.19
C LYS A 40 -9.70 -13.77 4.46
N MET A 41 -9.38 -12.56 4.90
CA MET A 41 -8.34 -11.72 4.31
C MET A 41 -7.05 -11.85 5.11
N ASN A 42 -6.11 -12.66 4.62
CA ASN A 42 -4.76 -12.74 5.19
C ASN A 42 -3.86 -11.59 4.69
N LEU A 43 -2.64 -11.50 5.22
CA LEU A 43 -1.68 -10.43 4.88
C LEU A 43 -1.39 -10.35 3.38
N GLU A 44 -1.24 -11.50 2.72
CA GLU A 44 -1.00 -11.59 1.28
C GLU A 44 -2.17 -11.01 0.47
N ASN A 45 -3.41 -11.42 0.79
CA ASN A 45 -4.62 -10.94 0.12
C ASN A 45 -4.80 -9.43 0.31
N VAL A 46 -4.55 -8.94 1.53
CA VAL A 46 -4.59 -7.50 1.82
C VAL A 46 -3.52 -6.76 1.03
N ALA A 47 -2.27 -7.25 1.02
CA ALA A 47 -1.19 -6.58 0.31
C ALA A 47 -1.45 -6.47 -1.19
N ILE A 48 -2.01 -7.51 -1.82
CA ILE A 48 -2.36 -7.50 -3.26
C ILE A 48 -3.39 -6.39 -3.57
N VAL A 49 -4.40 -6.19 -2.70
CA VAL A 49 -5.44 -5.17 -2.90
C VAL A 49 -4.89 -3.76 -2.70
N PHE A 50 -4.05 -3.55 -1.68
CA PHE A 50 -3.60 -2.21 -1.31
C PHE A 50 -2.35 -1.74 -2.07
N ALA A 51 -1.47 -2.65 -2.51
CA ALA A 51 -0.27 -2.32 -3.29
C ALA A 51 -0.50 -1.37 -4.47
N PRO A 52 -1.40 -1.67 -5.43
CA PRO A 52 -1.61 -0.80 -6.58
C PRO A 52 -2.27 0.53 -6.19
N THR A 53 -2.99 0.58 -5.06
CA THR A 53 -3.69 1.77 -4.59
C THR A 53 -2.74 2.74 -3.87
N ILE A 54 -1.76 2.22 -3.12
CA ILE A 54 -0.82 3.02 -2.34
C ILE A 54 0.37 3.48 -3.19
N LEU A 55 0.90 2.62 -4.05
CA LEU A 55 2.18 2.87 -4.73
C LEU A 55 2.03 3.38 -6.17
N MET A 56 0.96 2.98 -6.88
CA MET A 56 0.66 3.33 -8.28
C MET A 56 1.90 3.44 -9.18
N CYS A 57 2.28 2.33 -9.85
CA CYS A 57 3.32 2.38 -10.88
C CYS A 57 3.03 3.47 -11.95
N PRO A 58 3.97 4.39 -12.22
CA PRO A 58 3.75 5.49 -13.16
C PRO A 58 3.92 5.09 -14.64
N ASN A 59 4.14 3.80 -14.92
CA ASN A 59 4.37 3.29 -16.28
C ASN A 59 3.10 2.62 -16.81
N ASP A 60 2.84 2.79 -18.11
CA ASP A 60 1.70 2.14 -18.78
C ASP A 60 2.09 0.82 -19.48
N ASP A 61 3.37 0.45 -19.50
CA ASP A 61 3.84 -0.79 -20.14
C ASP A 61 3.39 -2.03 -19.35
N PRO A 62 2.62 -2.96 -19.94
CA PRO A 62 2.08 -4.11 -19.23
C PRO A 62 3.14 -5.07 -18.67
N THR A 63 4.29 -5.17 -19.32
CA THR A 63 5.38 -6.06 -18.88
C THR A 63 6.01 -5.50 -17.60
N LEU A 64 6.30 -4.20 -17.59
CA LEU A 64 6.82 -3.51 -16.42
C LEU A 64 5.80 -3.45 -15.28
N LEU A 65 4.51 -3.26 -15.58
CA LEU A 65 3.44 -3.31 -14.59
C LEU A 65 3.39 -4.67 -13.87
N MET A 66 3.45 -5.77 -14.64
CA MET A 66 3.44 -7.12 -14.06
C MET A 66 4.71 -7.45 -13.28
N GLN A 67 5.87 -6.95 -13.70
CA GLN A 67 7.11 -7.12 -12.96
C GLN A 67 7.10 -6.31 -11.65
N ASN A 68 6.61 -5.06 -11.70
CA ASN A 68 6.56 -4.17 -10.56
C ASN A 68 5.49 -4.53 -9.54
N SER A 69 4.36 -5.13 -9.96
CA SER A 69 3.29 -5.52 -9.05
C SER A 69 3.77 -6.47 -7.94
N LYS A 70 4.78 -7.31 -8.23
CA LYS A 70 5.40 -8.16 -7.21
C LYS A 70 6.15 -7.33 -6.17
N PHE A 71 6.98 -6.38 -6.60
CA PHE A 71 7.74 -5.51 -5.71
C PHE A 71 6.82 -4.61 -4.89
N GLU A 72 5.74 -4.10 -5.49
CA GLU A 72 4.74 -3.29 -4.80
C GLU A 72 4.04 -4.09 -3.69
N LYS A 73 3.61 -5.33 -3.99
CA LYS A 73 3.04 -6.23 -2.99
C LYS A 73 4.00 -6.48 -1.84
N ASP A 74 5.24 -6.86 -2.16
CA ASP A 74 6.26 -7.17 -1.16
C ASP A 74 6.57 -5.94 -0.29
N PHE A 75 6.61 -4.74 -0.87
CA PHE A 75 6.77 -3.50 -0.12
C PHE A 75 5.62 -3.28 0.87
N VAL A 76 4.36 -3.45 0.44
CA VAL A 76 3.20 -3.29 1.34
C VAL A 76 3.21 -4.33 2.46
N ILE A 77 3.60 -5.58 2.18
CA ILE A 77 3.80 -6.60 3.22
C ILE A 77 4.83 -6.14 4.25
N GLN A 78 5.99 -5.64 3.78
CA GLN A 78 7.04 -5.15 4.68
C GLN A 78 6.60 -3.91 5.46
N MET A 79 5.84 -3.01 4.84
CA MET A 79 5.29 -1.83 5.49
C MET A 79 4.31 -2.21 6.59
N ILE A 80 3.34 -3.08 6.30
CA ILE A 80 2.37 -3.55 7.29
C ILE A 80 3.06 -4.35 8.40
N THR A 81 4.10 -5.13 8.10
CA THR A 81 4.77 -5.95 9.12
C THR A 81 5.65 -5.09 10.04
N ASN A 82 6.46 -4.20 9.46
CA ASN A 82 7.58 -3.58 10.18
C ASN A 82 7.36 -2.11 10.57
N LEU A 83 6.43 -1.39 9.93
CA LEU A 83 6.21 0.01 10.25
C LEU A 83 5.66 0.14 11.68
N ARG A 84 6.42 0.81 12.55
CA ARG A 84 5.97 1.10 13.92
C ARG A 84 5.00 2.28 13.87
N VAL A 85 3.74 1.98 14.16
CA VAL A 85 2.61 2.92 14.13
C VAL A 85 2.08 3.16 15.52
#